data_AF-A0A1M2W5K0-F1
#
_entry.id   AF-A0A1M2W5K0-F1
#
_cell.length_a   1.000
_cell.length_b   1.000
_cell.length_c   1.000
_cell.angle_alpha   90.00
_cell.angle_beta   90.00
_cell.angle_gamma   90.00
#
_symmetry.space_group_name_H-M   'P 1'
#
loop_
_entity.id
_entity.type
_entity.pdbx_description
1 polymer ?
#
loop_
_entity_poly.entity_id
_entity_poly.type
_entity_poly.pdbx_seq_one_letter_code
_entity_poly.pdbx_strand_id
1 'polypeptide(L)'
;MSKVQLYVYDLSNGLAKQLSRQLTGRQIDGIWHTSVVVFGKEIFYGQGIDVTRPGMSHHGRPLQIVDMGETSIDEETFNEYLEEMRQHYTADKVFEEKKASWLTRL
;
A
#
# COMPACT_ATOMS: atom_id res chain seq x y z
N MET A 1 15.75 -8.01 -16.68
CA MET A 1 15.50 -7.37 -15.37
C MET A 1 14.27 -6.49 -15.53
N SER A 2 13.39 -6.47 -14.52
CA SER A 2 12.10 -5.77 -14.59
C SER A 2 12.09 -4.59 -13.63
N LYS A 3 11.61 -3.44 -14.11
CA LYS A 3 11.51 -2.22 -13.28
C LYS A 3 10.50 -2.42 -12.14
N VAL A 4 10.87 -1.96 -10.95
CA VAL A 4 10.03 -1.95 -9.75
C VAL A 4 9.77 -0.50 -9.36
N GLN A 5 8.51 -0.17 -9.08
CA GLN A 5 8.10 1.16 -8.65
C GLN A 5 7.23 1.06 -7.39
N LEU A 6 7.29 2.07 -6.54
CA LEU A 6 6.40 2.24 -5.40
C LEU A 6 5.45 3.39 -5.71
N TYR A 7 4.17 3.11 -5.78
CA TYR A 7 3.12 4.11 -5.91
C TYR A 7 2.68 4.54 -4.51
N VAL A 8 2.64 5.84 -4.26
CA VAL A 8 2.30 6.44 -2.97
C VAL A 8 1.04 7.27 -3.13
N TYR A 9 0.07 7.05 -2.27
CA TYR A 9 -1.24 7.69 -2.26
C TYR A 9 -1.48 8.40 -0.93
N ASP A 10 -2.14 9.56 -0.97
CA ASP A 10 -2.79 10.15 0.20
C ASP A 10 -4.29 9.90 0.11
N LEU A 11 -4.80 8.93 0.88
CA LEU A 11 -6.21 8.56 0.91
C LEU A 11 -7.12 9.68 1.44
N SER A 12 -6.55 10.69 2.10
CA SER A 12 -7.29 11.87 2.53
C SER A 12 -7.43 12.94 1.45
N ASN A 13 -6.75 12.80 0.31
CA ASN A 13 -6.68 13.81 -0.74
C ASN A 13 -6.33 15.22 -0.22
N GLY A 14 -5.36 15.32 0.69
CA GLY A 14 -4.91 16.56 1.32
C GLY A 14 -5.73 17.04 2.51
N LEU A 15 -6.90 16.44 2.79
CA LEU A 15 -7.74 16.84 3.92
C LEU A 15 -7.06 16.59 5.27
N ALA A 16 -6.28 15.51 5.41
CA ALA A 16 -5.55 15.27 6.64
C ALA A 16 -4.58 16.42 6.92
N LYS A 17 -3.82 16.86 5.91
CA LYS A 17 -2.89 17.98 6.03
C LYS A 17 -3.58 19.28 6.42
N GLN A 18 -4.77 19.53 5.88
CA GLN A 18 -5.53 20.76 6.12
C GLN A 18 -6.23 20.78 7.49
N LEU A 19 -6.82 19.67 7.91
CA LEU A 19 -7.79 19.65 9.02
C LEU A 19 -7.29 18.96 10.29
N SER A 20 -6.21 18.17 10.20
CA SER A 20 -5.74 17.32 11.30
C SER A 20 -5.51 18.07 12.61
N ARG A 21 -4.85 19.24 12.57
CA ARG A 21 -4.62 20.03 13.80
C ARG A 21 -5.92 20.45 14.49
N GLN A 22 -6.92 20.86 13.73
CA GLN A 22 -8.19 21.30 14.29
C GLN A 22 -8.99 20.13 14.86
N LEU A 23 -8.98 18.98 14.18
CA LEU A 23 -9.78 17.82 14.58
C LEU A 23 -9.12 16.96 15.67
N THR A 24 -7.79 16.90 15.70
CA THR A 24 -7.03 15.94 16.53
C THR A 24 -6.02 16.59 17.46
N GLY A 25 -5.80 17.91 17.35
CA GLY A 25 -4.73 18.62 18.05
C GLY A 25 -3.32 18.31 17.54
N ARG A 26 -3.18 17.45 16.52
CA ARG A 26 -1.89 17.02 15.96
C ARG A 26 -1.85 17.24 14.46
N GLN A 27 -0.66 17.58 13.93
CA GLN A 27 -0.43 17.66 12.50
C GLN A 27 -0.29 16.24 11.93
N ILE A 28 -1.05 15.94 10.89
CA ILE A 28 -0.96 14.71 10.10
C ILE A 28 -0.89 15.13 8.63
N ASP A 29 0.19 14.77 7.93
CA ASP A 29 0.45 15.28 6.57
C ASP A 29 -0.20 14.47 5.45
N GLY A 30 -0.79 13.32 5.77
CA GLY A 30 -1.50 12.46 4.82
C GLY A 30 -1.95 11.17 5.48
N ILE A 31 -2.90 10.48 4.83
CA ILE A 31 -3.25 9.10 5.14
C ILE A 31 -2.61 8.23 4.07
N TRP A 32 -1.41 7.75 4.36
CA TRP A 32 -0.57 7.10 3.36
C TRP A 32 -1.05 5.68 3.04
N HIS A 33 -1.14 5.39 1.75
CA HIS A 33 -1.27 4.04 1.21
C HIS A 33 -0.24 3.85 0.11
N THR A 34 0.27 2.63 -0.03
CA THR A 34 1.30 2.33 -1.03
C THR A 34 1.02 1.02 -1.74
N SER A 35 1.44 0.94 -3.00
CA SER A 35 1.41 -0.27 -3.80
C SER A 35 2.73 -0.47 -4.54
N VAL A 36 3.08 -1.73 -4.78
CA VAL A 36 4.24 -2.12 -5.60
C VAL A 36 3.78 -2.30 -7.03
N VAL A 37 4.49 -1.69 -7.97
CA VAL A 37 4.25 -1.85 -9.40
C VAL A 37 5.43 -2.55 -10.05
N VAL A 38 5.16 -3.72 -10.63
CA VAL A 38 6.16 -4.56 -11.32
C VAL A 38 5.44 -5.43 -12.35
N PHE A 39 6.11 -5.78 -13.45
CA PHE A 39 5.53 -6.56 -14.56
C PHE A 39 4.21 -5.97 -15.12
N GLY A 40 4.07 -4.64 -15.09
CA GLY A 40 2.84 -3.96 -15.54
C GLY A 40 1.62 -4.21 -14.65
N LYS A 41 1.82 -4.74 -13.44
CA LYS A 41 0.80 -4.99 -12.42
C LYS A 41 1.05 -4.13 -11.20
N GLU A 42 -0.01 -3.70 -10.55
CA GLU A 42 -0.01 -3.04 -9.25
C GLU A 42 -0.51 -4.01 -8.19
N ILE A 43 0.29 -4.19 -7.14
CA ILE A 43 0.06 -5.14 -6.06
C ILE A 43 0.03 -4.36 -4.74
N PHE A 44 -1.02 -4.56 -3.95
CA PHE A 44 -1.16 -3.95 -2.64
C PHE A 44 -1.91 -4.86 -1.68
N TYR A 45 -1.84 -4.51 -0.39
CA TYR A 45 -2.49 -5.25 0.68
C TYR A 45 -3.58 -4.41 1.34
N GLY A 46 -4.79 -4.96 1.44
CA GLY A 46 -5.96 -4.28 2.04
C GLY A 46 -6.86 -5.22 2.83
N GLN A 47 -7.50 -6.18 2.17
CA GLN A 47 -8.26 -7.28 2.82
C GLN A 47 -7.72 -8.64 2.36
N GLY A 48 -6.43 -8.67 2.05
CA GLY A 48 -5.83 -9.65 1.16
C GLY A 48 -4.90 -8.96 0.17
N ILE A 49 -4.12 -9.76 -0.56
CA ILE A 49 -3.26 -9.27 -1.63
C ILE A 49 -4.10 -9.10 -2.89
N ASP A 50 -4.28 -7.84 -3.29
CA ASP A 50 -4.97 -7.46 -4.51
C ASP A 50 -3.98 -7.14 -5.63
N VAL A 51 -4.40 -7.45 -6.86
CA VAL A 51 -3.63 -7.18 -8.08
C VAL A 51 -4.52 -6.47 -9.09
N THR A 52 -4.05 -5.33 -9.59
CA THR A 52 -4.76 -4.53 -10.61
C THR A 52 -3.78 -3.96 -11.64
N ARG A 53 -4.30 -3.23 -12.62
CA ARG A 53 -3.48 -2.44 -13.54
C ARG A 53 -3.01 -1.16 -12.83
N PRO A 54 -1.77 -0.68 -13.06
CA PRO A 54 -1.26 0.51 -12.41
C PRO A 54 -2.17 1.73 -12.52
N GLY A 55 -2.53 2.31 -11.38
CA GLY A 55 -3.40 3.49 -11.27
C GLY A 55 -4.90 3.21 -11.53
N MET A 56 -5.29 1.94 -11.59
CA MET A 56 -6.69 1.52 -11.77
C MET A 56 -7.32 0.98 -10.48
N SER A 57 -6.63 1.09 -9.34
CA SER A 57 -7.20 0.79 -8.04
C SER A 57 -8.24 1.84 -7.64
N HIS A 58 -9.04 1.53 -6.61
CA HIS A 58 -9.99 2.48 -6.02
C HIS A 58 -9.32 3.67 -5.32
N HIS A 59 -7.98 3.66 -5.19
CA HIS A 59 -7.18 4.76 -4.66
C HIS A 59 -6.93 5.87 -5.69
N GLY A 60 -7.27 5.66 -6.96
CA GLY A 60 -7.14 6.66 -8.01
C GLY A 60 -5.70 6.82 -8.50
N ARG A 61 -5.27 8.07 -8.73
CA ARG A 61 -3.91 8.36 -9.22
C ARG A 61 -2.93 8.47 -8.06
N PRO A 62 -1.72 7.88 -8.15
CA PRO A 62 -0.72 8.05 -7.12
C PRO A 62 -0.31 9.52 -7.01
N LEU A 63 -0.11 9.97 -5.78
CA LEU A 63 0.46 11.29 -5.49
C LEU A 63 1.94 11.33 -5.88
N GLN A 64 2.66 10.23 -5.67
CA GLN A 64 4.06 10.10 -5.99
C GLN A 64 4.35 8.69 -6.52
N ILE A 65 5.23 8.61 -7.52
CA ILE A 65 5.79 7.36 -8.02
C ILE A 65 7.27 7.37 -7.70
N VAL A 66 7.73 6.42 -6.89
CA VAL A 66 9.13 6.27 -6.48
C VAL A 66 9.74 5.13 -7.29
N ASP A 67 10.91 5.37 -7.89
CA ASP A 67 11.68 4.34 -8.55
C ASP A 67 12.40 3.49 -7.49
N MET A 68 12.13 2.19 -7.48
CA MET A 68 12.73 1.24 -6.54
C MET A 68 13.89 0.45 -7.17
N GLY A 69 14.20 0.72 -8.44
CA GLY A 69 15.21 0.02 -9.21
C GLY A 69 14.63 -1.14 -10.01
N GLU A 70 15.37 -2.25 -10.07
CA GLU A 70 15.04 -3.40 -10.91
C GLU A 70 15.14 -4.70 -10.13
N THR A 71 14.34 -5.69 -10.52
CA THR A 71 14.43 -7.07 -10.02
C THR A 71 14.97 -8.02 -11.08
N SER A 72 15.74 -9.01 -10.63
CA SER A 72 16.17 -10.16 -11.43
C SER A 72 15.21 -11.34 -11.35
N ILE A 73 14.23 -11.29 -10.44
CA ILE A 73 13.17 -12.29 -10.32
C ILE A 73 12.27 -12.17 -11.55
N ASP A 74 11.93 -13.28 -12.17
CA ASP A 74 10.97 -13.33 -13.27
C ASP A 74 9.52 -13.29 -12.76
N GLU A 75 8.57 -13.09 -13.68
CA GLU A 75 7.17 -12.90 -13.29
C GLU A 75 6.54 -14.18 -12.71
N GLU A 76 6.96 -15.37 -13.16
CA GLU A 76 6.44 -16.65 -12.69
C GLU A 76 6.85 -16.88 -11.23
N THR A 77 8.15 -16.79 -10.93
CA THR A 77 8.69 -16.87 -9.56
C THR A 77 8.05 -15.83 -8.64
N PHE A 78 7.81 -14.61 -9.12
CA PHE A 78 7.13 -13.57 -8.33
C PHE A 78 5.67 -13.93 -8.03
N ASN A 79 4.93 -14.51 -8.98
CA ASN A 79 3.54 -14.93 -8.77
C ASN A 79 3.46 -16.11 -7.77
N GLU A 80 4.41 -17.05 -7.82
CA GLU A 80 4.50 -18.13 -6.82
C GLU A 80 4.71 -17.57 -5.42
N TYR A 81 5.65 -16.62 -5.27
CA TYR A 81 5.87 -15.91 -4.01
C TYR A 81 4.60 -15.19 -3.52
N LEU A 82 3.87 -14.50 -4.41
CA LEU A 82 2.61 -13.85 -4.04
C LEU A 82 1.55 -14.85 -3.57
N GLU A 83 1.47 -16.02 -4.17
CA GLU A 83 0.51 -17.06 -3.77
C GLU A 83 0.82 -17.63 -2.39
N GLU A 84 2.09 -17.84 -2.07
CA GLU A 84 2.52 -18.20 -0.71
C GLU A 84 2.15 -17.08 0.28
N MET A 85 2.42 -15.82 -0.07
CA MET A 85 2.11 -14.68 0.78
C MET A 85 0.60 -14.52 1.05
N ARG A 86 -0.28 -14.87 0.12
CA ARG A 86 -1.74 -14.84 0.34
C ARG A 86 -2.20 -15.69 1.52
N GLN A 87 -1.49 -16.77 1.83
CA GLN A 87 -1.79 -17.61 3.00
C GLN A 87 -1.51 -16.89 4.32
N HIS A 88 -0.55 -15.96 4.31
CA HIS A 88 -0.13 -15.20 5.48
C HIS A 88 -0.82 -13.84 5.57
N TYR A 89 -1.17 -13.22 4.46
CA TYR A 89 -1.75 -11.87 4.39
C TYR A 89 -3.24 -11.95 4.05
N THR A 90 -4.05 -12.32 5.03
CA THR A 90 -5.51 -12.42 4.94
C THR A 90 -6.21 -11.16 5.45
N ALA A 91 -7.51 -11.01 5.19
CA ALA A 91 -8.32 -9.88 5.69
C ALA A 91 -8.29 -9.75 7.21
N ASP A 92 -8.29 -10.88 7.92
CA ASP A 92 -8.41 -10.93 9.38
C ASP A 92 -7.20 -10.31 10.08
N LYS A 93 -6.01 -10.43 9.47
CA LYS A 93 -4.78 -9.89 10.05
C LYS A 93 -4.69 -8.37 10.02
N VAL A 94 -5.35 -7.70 9.07
CA VAL A 94 -5.39 -6.22 9.03
C VAL A 94 -6.04 -5.64 10.28
N PHE A 95 -7.03 -6.34 10.84
CA PHE A 95 -7.69 -5.89 12.06
C PHE A 95 -6.85 -6.15 13.32
N GLU A 96 -6.06 -7.23 13.33
CA GLU A 96 -5.25 -7.63 14.48
C GLU A 96 -4.00 -6.75 14.63
N GLU A 97 -3.33 -6.41 13.53
CA GLU A 97 -2.19 -5.49 13.52
C GLU A 97 -2.62 -4.06 13.91
N LYS A 98 -3.80 -3.62 13.43
CA LYS A 98 -4.39 -2.34 13.86
C LYS A 98 -4.71 -2.36 15.36
N LYS A 99 -5.33 -3.41 15.91
CA LYS A 99 -5.59 -3.52 17.36
C LYS A 99 -4.32 -3.45 18.20
N ALA A 100 -3.25 -4.14 17.79
CA ALA A 100 -1.97 -4.11 18.49
C ALA A 100 -1.41 -2.68 18.59
N SER A 101 -1.46 -1.91 17.49
CA SER A 101 -0.99 -0.52 17.47
C SER A 101 -1.85 0.47 18.27
N TRP A 102 -3.15 0.22 18.44
CA TRP A 102 -4.03 1.06 19.26
C TRP A 102 -3.89 0.76 20.76
N LEU A 103 -3.61 -0.49 21.15
CA LEU A 103 -3.49 -0.91 22.55
C LEU A 103 -2.11 -0.63 23.17
N THR A 104 -1.03 -0.50 22.38
CA THR A 104 0.30 -0.12 22.91
C THR A 104 0.50 1.40 23.07
N ARG A 105 -0.54 2.20 22.78
CA ARG A 105 -0.51 3.66 22.88
C ARG A 105 -1.46 4.24 23.94
N LEU A 106 -1.96 3.39 24.84
CA LEU A 106 -2.53 3.74 26.14
C LEU A 106 -1.55 3.34 27.24
#